data_AF-A0AAU7YXF1-F1
#
_entry.id   AF-A0AAU7YXF1-F1
#
_cell.length_a   1.000
_cell.length_b   1.000
_cell.length_c   1.000
_cell.angle_alpha   90.00
_cell.angle_beta   90.00
_cell.angle_gamma   90.00
#
_symmetry.space_group_name_H-M   'P 1'
#
loop_
_entity.id
_entity.type
_entity.pdbx_description
1 polymer ?
#
loop_
_entity_poly.entity_id
_entity_poly.type
_entity_poly.pdbx_seq_one_letter_code
_entity_poly.pdbx_strand_id
1 'polypeptide(L)'
;MILAGCSGQTIPVEEGGTAAVQPALSGANLNKGPLSFPTGFMTSVKTYGAVGDGVTDDTAAIQKALSDGRSNASGDYYGVPKALYFPPGTYLVSNTLQWVGCCVTLQGSGSSSSIIRLAPDSGGFNNTSAPKPMILTPLGNQSFRQNVWDLGLTIGSGNPGATAITYVSNNIGSIHNVFVKSEDGKGHAGIDLTQHYAGPLMIRNTEIQGFDVGIDLQNAEYSATMEGITLTSQNIAGIRNSNQLINIRGLTSTNKVPAITNSGGFVVLLDGTLSGGVATVPAIETDNTMFVRNVSSSGYEATLQDTSTSTPTLHKGTLTHLVVGTPSTLTGTASSTNGLDLAVQETPSFTSTSLSDWAVFTPKWYGDTSGLQTVLNSGKHTVYFPFAAYFSYNEADVTVPDTVDRIVGFSSVVNTGAGTNGGGIRFVVTSNSTQPLIIEQFGYGIKIDHRGSRPVVLKDAFITNYASYPGAGKLFLEDIGINSFNIQKGQQAFVRQLDNEILATKISNLGGSLWILGLKTEKAGTVINTASGGQTELLGGLIYPAVPVSSSQPAFISTDAQTSYIYKESVYCLGCGYSIQVQETRSGVTQEITSPNNKSFRMPLFVGYK
;
A
#
# COMPACT_ATOMS: atom_id res chain seq x y z
N MET A 1 44.14 17.23 -38.61
CA MET A 1 42.75 17.64 -38.86
C MET A 1 41.86 16.52 -38.33
N ILE A 2 40.83 16.89 -37.59
CA ILE A 2 40.19 16.16 -36.47
C ILE A 2 39.42 14.90 -36.90
N LEU A 3 39.55 13.81 -36.13
CA LEU A 3 38.44 13.15 -35.41
C LEU A 3 38.97 12.12 -34.38
N ALA A 4 38.73 12.46 -33.11
CA ALA A 4 38.77 11.60 -31.92
C ALA A 4 37.75 10.45 -32.07
N GLY A 5 37.90 9.24 -31.53
CA GLY A 5 38.26 8.87 -30.16
C GLY A 5 37.04 8.25 -29.50
N CYS A 6 36.87 6.91 -29.61
CA CYS A 6 35.93 6.15 -28.78
C CYS A 6 36.72 5.08 -28.03
N SER A 7 37.09 5.40 -26.79
CA SER A 7 37.53 4.43 -25.80
C SER A 7 36.32 3.56 -25.43
N GLY A 8 36.45 2.25 -25.62
CA GLY A 8 35.50 1.27 -25.13
C GLY A 8 35.40 1.36 -23.61
N GLN A 9 34.25 1.81 -23.14
CA GLN A 9 33.87 1.71 -21.74
C GLN A 9 33.14 0.36 -21.60
N THR A 10 33.88 -0.69 -21.29
CA THR A 10 33.30 -1.92 -20.76
C THR A 10 32.64 -1.58 -19.44
N ILE A 11 31.30 -1.55 -19.43
CA ILE A 11 30.52 -1.52 -18.20
C ILE A 11 30.81 -2.85 -17.48
N PRO A 12 31.39 -2.85 -16.27
CA PRO A 12 31.51 -4.08 -15.51
C PRO A 12 30.10 -4.53 -15.15
N VAL A 13 29.73 -5.74 -15.58
CA VAL A 13 28.60 -6.47 -15.03
C VAL A 13 29.07 -6.92 -13.65
N GLU A 14 28.77 -6.16 -12.60
CA GLU A 14 28.88 -6.69 -11.24
C GLU A 14 27.86 -7.83 -11.11
N GLU A 15 28.35 -9.05 -10.95
CA GLU A 15 27.55 -10.17 -10.48
C GLU A 15 27.20 -9.90 -9.01
N GLY A 16 25.93 -9.62 -8.73
CA GLY A 16 25.40 -9.34 -7.39
C GLY A 16 24.37 -8.21 -7.45
N GLY A 17 23.17 -8.43 -6.89
CA GLY A 17 22.15 -7.37 -6.83
C GLY A 17 22.65 -6.18 -5.99
N THR A 18 22.24 -4.96 -6.36
CA THR A 18 22.63 -3.74 -5.61
C THR A 18 21.48 -3.27 -4.73
N ALA A 19 21.76 -3.04 -3.45
CA ALA A 19 20.88 -2.27 -2.57
C ALA A 19 21.00 -0.79 -2.95
N ALA A 20 19.92 -0.19 -3.44
CA ALA A 20 19.90 1.22 -3.83
C ALA A 20 19.37 2.10 -2.69
N VAL A 21 20.04 3.22 -2.44
CA VAL A 21 19.47 4.33 -1.65
C VAL A 21 18.36 4.95 -2.49
N GLN A 22 17.12 4.89 -2.01
CA GLN A 22 15.99 5.50 -2.69
C GLN A 22 16.11 7.03 -2.64
N PRO A 23 15.86 7.75 -3.75
CA PRO A 23 15.85 9.21 -3.75
C PRO A 23 14.72 9.73 -2.85
N ALA A 24 14.80 11.01 -2.46
CA ALA A 24 13.70 11.68 -1.80
C ALA A 24 12.42 11.54 -2.66
N LEU A 25 11.34 11.08 -2.04
CA LEU A 25 10.11 10.74 -2.75
C LEU A 25 9.49 12.00 -3.39
N SER A 26 9.36 11.99 -4.72
CA SER A 26 8.76 13.07 -5.50
C SER A 26 8.00 12.49 -6.69
N GLY A 27 6.73 12.12 -6.46
CA GLY A 27 5.92 11.46 -7.46
C GLY A 27 6.32 10.00 -7.72
N ALA A 28 5.80 9.45 -8.81
CA ALA A 28 5.99 8.06 -9.20
C ALA A 28 7.40 7.77 -9.74
N ASN A 29 8.00 6.70 -9.24
CA ASN A 29 9.22 6.11 -9.79
C ASN A 29 8.91 4.70 -10.31
N LEU A 30 8.65 4.58 -11.62
CA LEU A 30 8.15 3.35 -12.22
C LEU A 30 9.28 2.39 -12.63
N ASN A 31 9.07 1.10 -12.38
CA ASN A 31 9.79 0.03 -13.06
C ASN A 31 9.31 -0.08 -14.52
N LYS A 32 10.01 0.57 -15.45
CA LYS A 32 9.60 0.58 -16.88
C LYS A 32 9.79 -0.78 -17.57
N GLY A 33 10.67 -1.63 -17.06
CA GLY A 33 10.97 -2.95 -17.60
C GLY A 33 11.92 -2.96 -18.81
N PRO A 34 12.19 -4.13 -19.40
CA PRO A 34 11.62 -5.43 -19.01
C PRO A 34 12.25 -6.00 -17.74
N LEU A 35 11.42 -6.46 -16.81
CA LEU A 35 11.78 -7.24 -15.63
C LEU A 35 11.90 -8.71 -16.02
N SER A 36 12.94 -9.37 -15.53
CA SER A 36 13.20 -10.78 -15.77
C SER A 36 12.73 -11.64 -14.60
N PHE A 37 12.01 -12.72 -14.90
CA PHE A 37 11.52 -13.68 -13.92
C PHE A 37 11.91 -15.11 -14.31
N PRO A 38 12.12 -16.02 -13.34
CA PRO A 38 12.35 -17.43 -13.63
C PRO A 38 11.20 -18.06 -14.42
N THR A 39 11.49 -18.99 -15.33
CA THR A 39 10.44 -19.73 -16.04
C THR A 39 9.52 -20.47 -15.06
N GLY A 40 8.21 -20.39 -15.27
CA GLY A 40 7.21 -21.09 -14.46
C GLY A 40 6.93 -20.48 -13.08
N PHE A 41 7.47 -19.29 -12.77
CA PHE A 41 7.18 -18.59 -11.50
C PHE A 41 5.68 -18.28 -11.32
N MET A 42 5.00 -17.95 -12.43
CA MET A 42 3.56 -17.70 -12.56
C MET A 42 3.08 -18.16 -13.93
N THR A 43 1.77 -18.41 -14.08
CA THR A 43 1.16 -18.77 -15.36
C THR A 43 1.10 -17.55 -16.29
N SER A 44 1.63 -17.69 -17.51
CA SER A 44 1.55 -16.62 -18.51
C SER A 44 0.18 -16.57 -19.19
N VAL A 45 -0.34 -15.37 -19.44
CA VAL A 45 -1.54 -15.16 -20.28
C VAL A 45 -1.39 -15.69 -21.71
N LYS A 46 -0.16 -15.79 -22.24
CA LYS A 46 0.10 -16.36 -23.57
C LYS A 46 -0.24 -17.85 -23.66
N THR A 47 -0.22 -18.56 -22.54
CA THR A 47 -0.70 -19.95 -22.42
C THR A 47 -2.18 -20.09 -22.78
N TYR A 48 -2.95 -19.00 -22.66
CA TYR A 48 -4.37 -18.95 -22.97
C TYR A 48 -4.66 -18.40 -24.37
N GLY A 49 -3.62 -18.13 -25.17
CA GLY A 49 -3.75 -17.63 -26.54
C GLY A 49 -3.61 -16.13 -26.69
N ALA A 50 -3.29 -15.38 -25.62
CA ALA A 50 -3.01 -13.95 -25.75
C ALA A 50 -1.71 -13.73 -26.55
N VAL A 51 -1.73 -12.81 -27.51
CA VAL A 51 -0.61 -12.56 -28.42
C VAL A 51 0.28 -11.43 -27.89
N GLY A 52 -0.33 -10.30 -27.48
CA GLY A 52 0.37 -9.12 -26.99
C GLY A 52 1.08 -8.31 -28.09
N ASP A 53 0.54 -8.26 -29.30
CA ASP A 53 1.11 -7.55 -30.47
C ASP A 53 0.52 -6.14 -30.70
N GLY A 54 -0.46 -5.72 -29.89
CA GLY A 54 -1.16 -4.44 -29.99
C GLY A 54 -2.23 -4.38 -31.08
N VAL A 55 -2.49 -5.49 -31.78
CA VAL A 55 -3.42 -5.58 -32.92
C VAL A 55 -4.47 -6.67 -32.69
N THR A 56 -4.05 -7.85 -32.25
CA THR A 56 -4.94 -8.96 -31.93
C THR A 56 -5.75 -8.64 -30.68
N ASP A 57 -7.07 -8.82 -30.75
CA ASP A 57 -7.94 -8.67 -29.59
C ASP A 57 -7.73 -9.85 -28.62
N ASP A 58 -7.03 -9.57 -27.53
CA ASP A 58 -6.65 -10.52 -26.49
C ASP A 58 -7.72 -10.64 -25.39
N THR A 59 -8.87 -9.96 -25.50
CA THR A 59 -9.91 -9.93 -24.46
C THR A 59 -10.35 -11.33 -24.04
N ALA A 60 -10.67 -12.19 -25.02
CA ALA A 60 -11.16 -13.53 -24.73
C ALA A 60 -10.10 -14.42 -24.08
N ALA A 61 -8.84 -14.32 -24.53
CA ALA A 61 -7.73 -15.09 -23.99
C ALA A 61 -7.41 -14.69 -22.54
N ILE A 62 -7.37 -13.38 -22.27
CA ILE A 62 -7.12 -12.85 -20.91
C ILE A 62 -8.29 -13.16 -19.98
N GLN A 63 -9.53 -12.97 -20.43
CA GLN A 63 -10.71 -13.32 -19.63
C GLN A 63 -10.75 -14.82 -19.32
N LYS A 64 -10.34 -15.68 -20.27
CA LYS A 64 -10.18 -17.12 -20.02
C LYS A 64 -9.11 -17.39 -18.97
N ALA A 65 -7.96 -16.73 -19.04
CA ALA A 65 -6.89 -16.86 -18.04
C ALA A 65 -7.36 -16.48 -16.63
N LEU A 66 -8.11 -15.38 -16.53
CA LEU A 66 -8.71 -14.89 -15.29
C LEU A 66 -9.75 -15.86 -14.73
N SER A 67 -10.55 -16.51 -15.57
CA SER A 67 -11.67 -17.34 -15.13
C SER A 67 -11.28 -18.81 -14.87
N ASP A 68 -10.16 -19.26 -15.43
CA ASP A 68 -9.75 -20.67 -15.39
C ASP A 68 -9.62 -21.21 -13.96
N GLY A 69 -10.29 -22.33 -13.68
CA GLY A 69 -10.27 -22.96 -12.36
C GLY A 69 -10.94 -22.17 -11.23
N ARG A 70 -11.68 -21.08 -11.51
CA ARG A 70 -12.21 -20.15 -10.49
C ARG A 70 -13.74 -20.11 -10.36
N SER A 71 -14.46 -21.11 -10.89
CA SER A 71 -15.93 -21.12 -10.83
C SER A 71 -16.51 -21.14 -9.41
N ASN A 72 -15.74 -21.59 -8.42
CA ASN A 72 -16.09 -21.62 -7.00
C ASN A 72 -15.28 -20.61 -6.16
N ALA A 73 -14.56 -19.68 -6.79
CA ALA A 73 -13.79 -18.67 -6.05
C ALA A 73 -14.73 -17.75 -5.28
N SER A 74 -14.40 -17.50 -4.02
CA SER A 74 -15.15 -16.68 -3.08
C SER A 74 -14.25 -15.61 -2.46
N GLY A 75 -14.82 -14.80 -1.57
CA GLY A 75 -14.09 -13.83 -0.76
C GLY A 75 -13.29 -14.43 0.40
N ASP A 76 -12.98 -15.72 0.40
CA ASP A 76 -12.16 -16.35 1.42
C ASP A 76 -10.67 -16.27 1.03
N TYR A 77 -9.78 -15.83 1.94
CA TYR A 77 -8.33 -15.87 1.75
C TYR A 77 -7.81 -17.27 1.37
N TYR A 78 -8.47 -18.31 1.87
CA TYR A 78 -8.20 -19.72 1.56
C TYR A 78 -8.91 -20.21 0.29
N GLY A 79 -9.53 -19.30 -0.46
CA GLY A 79 -10.21 -19.59 -1.72
C GLY A 79 -9.25 -20.04 -2.82
N VAL A 80 -9.61 -19.76 -4.06
CA VAL A 80 -8.81 -20.18 -5.22
C VAL A 80 -7.97 -18.99 -5.70
N PRO A 81 -6.78 -18.69 -5.16
CA PRO A 81 -5.98 -17.55 -5.60
C PRO A 81 -5.58 -17.70 -7.09
N LYS A 82 -5.21 -16.59 -7.74
CA LYS A 82 -4.72 -16.59 -9.12
C LYS A 82 -3.59 -15.58 -9.27
N ALA A 83 -2.51 -15.97 -9.89
CA ALA A 83 -1.48 -15.04 -10.34
C ALA A 83 -1.22 -15.23 -11.83
N LEU A 84 -1.28 -14.14 -12.59
CA LEU A 84 -1.08 -14.12 -14.03
C LEU A 84 0.09 -13.23 -14.39
N TYR A 85 1.00 -13.76 -15.19
CA TYR A 85 2.10 -13.00 -15.77
C TYR A 85 1.73 -12.51 -17.18
N PHE A 86 1.98 -11.23 -17.43
CA PHE A 86 1.91 -10.59 -18.73
C PHE A 86 3.35 -10.37 -19.22
N PRO A 87 3.89 -11.25 -20.10
CA PRO A 87 5.16 -11.01 -20.76
C PRO A 87 5.18 -9.67 -21.52
N PRO A 88 6.35 -9.16 -21.92
CA PRO A 88 6.42 -7.95 -22.74
C PRO A 88 5.51 -8.04 -23.98
N GLY A 89 4.79 -6.96 -24.23
CA GLY A 89 3.78 -6.85 -25.29
C GLY A 89 2.68 -5.84 -24.96
N THR A 90 1.90 -5.50 -25.99
CA THR A 90 0.69 -4.69 -25.86
C THR A 90 -0.51 -5.60 -26.09
N TYR A 91 -1.31 -5.80 -25.07
CA TYR A 91 -2.49 -6.66 -25.09
C TYR A 91 -3.71 -5.81 -25.37
N LEU A 92 -4.18 -5.82 -26.62
CA LEU A 92 -5.35 -5.06 -27.03
C LEU A 92 -6.61 -5.73 -26.48
N VAL A 93 -7.48 -4.98 -25.82
CA VAL A 93 -8.77 -5.47 -25.34
C VAL A 93 -9.90 -4.58 -25.83
N SER A 94 -11.09 -5.13 -26.03
CA SER A 94 -12.29 -4.42 -26.51
C SER A 94 -13.44 -4.45 -25.49
N ASN A 95 -13.26 -5.12 -24.36
CA ASN A 95 -14.27 -5.22 -23.31
C ASN A 95 -13.65 -5.27 -21.91
N THR A 96 -14.50 -5.12 -20.89
CA THR A 96 -14.10 -5.20 -19.47
C THR A 96 -13.52 -6.56 -19.14
N LEU A 97 -12.33 -6.56 -18.54
CA LEU A 97 -11.73 -7.71 -17.88
C LEU A 97 -12.18 -7.74 -16.42
N GLN A 98 -12.72 -8.86 -15.97
CA GLN A 98 -13.25 -9.01 -14.62
C GLN A 98 -13.05 -10.43 -14.09
N TRP A 99 -13.13 -10.60 -12.77
CA TRP A 99 -13.06 -11.90 -12.13
C TRP A 99 -13.95 -11.96 -10.89
N VAL A 100 -14.00 -13.13 -10.26
CA VAL A 100 -14.78 -13.40 -9.03
C VAL A 100 -13.85 -13.86 -7.91
N GLY A 101 -14.27 -13.65 -6.66
CA GLY A 101 -13.54 -14.04 -5.45
C GLY A 101 -12.35 -13.13 -5.12
N CYS A 102 -11.47 -13.52 -4.21
CA CYS A 102 -10.33 -12.70 -3.79
C CYS A 102 -9.02 -13.08 -4.51
N CYS A 103 -7.95 -12.41 -4.12
CA CYS A 103 -6.60 -12.96 -4.16
C CYS A 103 -6.08 -13.17 -5.59
N VAL A 104 -6.29 -12.17 -6.45
CA VAL A 104 -5.80 -12.14 -7.83
C VAL A 104 -4.64 -11.18 -7.97
N THR A 105 -3.56 -11.63 -8.60
CA THR A 105 -2.38 -10.82 -8.92
C THR A 105 -2.17 -10.78 -10.42
N LEU A 106 -2.11 -9.58 -10.99
CA LEU A 106 -1.68 -9.32 -12.35
C LEU A 106 -0.26 -8.74 -12.30
N GLN A 107 0.72 -9.50 -12.79
CA GLN A 107 2.13 -9.11 -12.81
C GLN A 107 2.57 -8.86 -14.24
N GLY A 108 3.05 -7.66 -14.54
CA GLY A 108 3.72 -7.35 -15.80
C GLY A 108 5.23 -7.52 -15.74
N SER A 109 5.89 -7.27 -16.87
CA SER A 109 7.34 -7.19 -16.99
C SER A 109 7.82 -5.73 -16.87
N GLY A 110 6.99 -4.80 -16.41
CA GLY A 110 7.31 -3.37 -16.31
C GLY A 110 6.26 -2.50 -16.97
N SER A 111 6.06 -1.31 -16.42
CA SER A 111 4.96 -0.39 -16.74
C SER A 111 4.93 0.08 -18.19
N SER A 112 6.07 0.01 -18.89
CA SER A 112 6.19 0.36 -20.32
C SER A 112 6.46 -0.85 -21.20
N SER A 113 6.63 -2.04 -20.61
CA SER A 113 6.96 -3.29 -21.32
C SER A 113 5.74 -4.20 -21.49
N SER A 114 4.83 -4.23 -20.50
CA SER A 114 3.60 -5.02 -20.53
C SER A 114 2.41 -4.07 -20.41
N ILE A 115 1.69 -3.86 -21.51
CA ILE A 115 0.61 -2.85 -21.59
C ILE A 115 -0.72 -3.54 -21.88
N ILE A 116 -1.74 -3.32 -21.06
CA ILE A 116 -3.13 -3.65 -21.39
C ILE A 116 -3.76 -2.40 -21.98
N ARG A 117 -4.25 -2.48 -23.23
CA ARG A 117 -4.75 -1.34 -23.99
C ARG A 117 -6.20 -1.55 -24.39
N LEU A 118 -7.12 -0.69 -23.95
CA LEU A 118 -8.47 -0.64 -24.50
C LEU A 118 -8.39 -0.13 -25.94
N ALA A 119 -9.00 -0.84 -26.88
CA ALA A 119 -9.06 -0.47 -28.28
C ALA A 119 -9.82 0.86 -28.48
N PRO A 120 -9.45 1.67 -29.49
CA PRO A 120 -10.22 2.85 -29.86
C PRO A 120 -11.70 2.52 -30.13
N ASP A 121 -12.59 3.47 -29.84
CA ASP A 121 -14.03 3.38 -30.14
C ASP A 121 -14.68 2.07 -29.64
N SER A 122 -14.26 1.58 -28.46
CA SER A 122 -14.74 0.31 -27.90
C SER A 122 -16.20 0.43 -27.44
N GLY A 123 -17.01 -0.56 -27.79
CA GLY A 123 -18.44 -0.59 -27.50
C GLY A 123 -18.78 -0.37 -26.03
N GLY A 124 -19.58 0.67 -25.75
CA GLY A 124 -20.05 1.04 -24.42
C GLY A 124 -19.10 1.89 -23.58
N PHE A 125 -17.87 2.14 -24.05
CA PHE A 125 -16.89 3.00 -23.36
C PHE A 125 -16.95 4.46 -23.80
N ASN A 126 -17.82 4.81 -24.75
CA ASN A 126 -18.01 6.18 -25.24
C ASN A 126 -19.11 6.97 -24.50
N ASN A 127 -19.85 6.33 -23.60
CA ASN A 127 -20.95 6.96 -22.87
C ASN A 127 -20.46 7.58 -21.54
N THR A 128 -20.32 8.90 -21.48
CA THR A 128 -19.87 9.61 -20.26
C THR A 128 -20.90 9.60 -19.13
N SER A 129 -22.18 9.34 -19.41
CA SER A 129 -23.23 9.23 -18.39
C SER A 129 -23.32 7.83 -17.76
N ALA A 130 -22.63 6.84 -18.33
CA ALA A 130 -22.53 5.50 -17.77
C ALA A 130 -21.08 5.00 -17.89
N PRO A 131 -20.17 5.51 -17.03
CA PRO A 131 -18.77 5.12 -17.07
C PRO A 131 -18.58 3.61 -17.00
N LYS A 132 -17.62 3.10 -17.78
CA LYS A 132 -17.36 1.66 -17.91
C LYS A 132 -15.88 1.36 -17.67
N PRO A 133 -15.54 0.44 -16.75
CA PRO A 133 -14.15 0.07 -16.48
C PRO A 133 -13.56 -0.88 -17.52
N MET A 134 -12.30 -0.67 -17.90
CA MET A 134 -11.51 -1.66 -18.65
C MET A 134 -11.14 -2.84 -17.76
N ILE A 135 -10.78 -2.60 -16.50
CA ILE A 135 -10.54 -3.63 -15.49
C ILE A 135 -11.49 -3.40 -14.32
N LEU A 136 -12.25 -4.43 -13.95
CA LEU A 136 -13.14 -4.42 -12.79
C LEU A 136 -12.73 -5.51 -11.80
N THR A 137 -12.26 -5.10 -10.63
CA THR A 137 -12.08 -6.05 -9.54
C THR A 137 -13.44 -6.44 -8.93
N PRO A 138 -13.52 -7.60 -8.27
CA PRO A 138 -14.64 -7.98 -7.42
C PRO A 138 -15.05 -6.85 -6.48
N LEU A 139 -16.36 -6.65 -6.33
CA LEU A 139 -16.91 -5.63 -5.43
C LEU A 139 -17.20 -6.22 -4.05
N GLY A 140 -17.38 -5.35 -3.06
CA GLY A 140 -17.72 -5.75 -1.70
C GLY A 140 -16.51 -5.79 -0.77
N ASN A 141 -16.78 -5.95 0.52
CA ASN A 141 -15.78 -5.96 1.60
C ASN A 141 -14.97 -7.28 1.71
N GLN A 142 -15.14 -8.20 0.76
CA GLN A 142 -14.37 -9.44 0.68
C GLN A 142 -13.51 -9.51 -0.58
N SER A 143 -13.28 -8.38 -1.25
CA SER A 143 -12.34 -8.29 -2.36
C SER A 143 -10.91 -8.26 -1.83
N PHE A 144 -10.51 -9.24 -1.03
CA PHE A 144 -9.20 -9.24 -0.42
C PHE A 144 -8.11 -9.42 -1.48
N ARG A 145 -6.96 -8.76 -1.30
CA ARG A 145 -5.72 -9.06 -2.02
C ARG A 145 -5.84 -9.05 -3.55
N GLN A 146 -6.44 -7.98 -4.08
CA GLN A 146 -6.36 -7.70 -5.52
C GLN A 146 -5.07 -6.93 -5.78
N ASN A 147 -4.27 -7.38 -6.75
CA ASN A 147 -2.94 -6.82 -7.00
C ASN A 147 -2.72 -6.56 -8.48
N VAL A 148 -2.20 -5.37 -8.82
CA VAL A 148 -1.84 -4.98 -10.19
C VAL A 148 -0.45 -4.35 -10.17
N TRP A 149 0.55 -5.07 -10.68
CA TRP A 149 1.96 -4.72 -10.52
C TRP A 149 2.70 -4.64 -11.85
N ASP A 150 3.56 -3.64 -11.98
CA ASP A 150 4.51 -3.48 -13.09
C ASP A 150 3.85 -3.56 -14.48
N LEU A 151 2.69 -2.89 -14.63
CA LEU A 151 1.85 -2.89 -15.83
C LEU A 151 1.58 -1.47 -16.35
N GLY A 152 1.37 -1.35 -17.66
CA GLY A 152 0.78 -0.17 -18.29
C GLY A 152 -0.70 -0.40 -18.57
N LEU A 153 -1.56 0.57 -18.27
CA LEU A 153 -2.99 0.57 -18.57
C LEU A 153 -3.29 1.76 -19.48
N THR A 154 -3.67 1.52 -20.73
CA THR A 154 -3.89 2.60 -21.70
C THR A 154 -5.29 2.55 -22.31
N ILE A 155 -5.94 3.71 -22.41
CA ILE A 155 -7.24 3.86 -23.05
C ILE A 155 -7.03 4.49 -24.43
N GLY A 156 -7.38 3.72 -25.48
CA GLY A 156 -7.40 4.22 -26.86
C GLY A 156 -8.42 5.35 -27.05
N SER A 157 -8.22 6.17 -28.08
CA SER A 157 -9.08 7.32 -28.39
C SER A 157 -10.55 6.96 -28.59
N GLY A 158 -11.46 7.92 -28.37
CA GLY A 158 -12.88 7.72 -28.63
C GLY A 158 -13.65 7.00 -27.51
N ASN A 159 -13.02 6.84 -26.35
CA ASN A 159 -13.59 6.20 -25.15
C ASN A 159 -13.78 7.17 -23.96
N PRO A 160 -14.49 8.31 -24.12
CA PRO A 160 -14.60 9.31 -23.05
C PRO A 160 -15.35 8.84 -21.78
N GLY A 161 -16.11 7.74 -21.85
CA GLY A 161 -16.74 7.11 -20.69
C GLY A 161 -15.88 6.00 -20.05
N ALA A 162 -14.67 5.76 -20.52
CA ALA A 162 -13.83 4.71 -19.97
C ALA A 162 -13.23 5.09 -18.61
N THR A 163 -13.20 4.11 -17.72
CA THR A 163 -12.34 4.08 -16.53
C THR A 163 -11.24 3.05 -16.77
N ALA A 164 -9.97 3.35 -16.46
CA ALA A 164 -8.91 2.35 -16.71
C ALA A 164 -9.03 1.16 -15.73
N ILE A 165 -9.27 1.43 -14.45
CA ILE A 165 -9.57 0.40 -13.47
C ILE A 165 -10.57 0.90 -12.42
N THR A 166 -11.65 0.14 -12.21
CA THR A 166 -12.46 0.24 -10.98
C THR A 166 -11.91 -0.78 -9.99
N TYR A 167 -11.35 -0.27 -8.89
CA TYR A 167 -10.49 -1.01 -7.98
C TYR A 167 -11.08 -1.05 -6.56
N VAL A 168 -11.44 -2.25 -6.13
CA VAL A 168 -11.82 -2.58 -4.77
C VAL A 168 -10.87 -3.66 -4.31
N SER A 169 -10.05 -3.33 -3.32
CA SER A 169 -9.31 -4.31 -2.54
C SER A 169 -9.55 -4.09 -1.04
N ASN A 170 -9.39 -5.13 -0.24
CA ASN A 170 -9.56 -5.08 1.21
C ASN A 170 -8.38 -5.73 1.93
N ASN A 171 -8.05 -5.21 3.11
CA ASN A 171 -7.00 -5.63 4.06
C ASN A 171 -5.58 -5.50 3.51
N ILE A 172 -5.26 -6.28 2.49
CA ILE A 172 -4.02 -6.23 1.72
C ILE A 172 -4.45 -6.10 0.27
N GLY A 173 -3.76 -5.29 -0.52
CA GLY A 173 -3.85 -5.34 -1.96
C GLY A 173 -3.44 -4.03 -2.58
N SER A 174 -2.66 -4.14 -3.65
CA SER A 174 -1.88 -3.01 -4.11
C SER A 174 -1.86 -2.82 -5.63
N ILE A 175 -1.80 -1.55 -6.03
CA ILE A 175 -1.41 -1.12 -7.38
C ILE A 175 0.00 -0.56 -7.27
N HIS A 176 1.01 -1.26 -7.82
CA HIS A 176 2.43 -0.90 -7.70
C HIS A 176 3.12 -0.75 -9.06
N ASN A 177 3.87 0.35 -9.25
CA ASN A 177 4.66 0.61 -10.46
C ASN A 177 3.78 0.55 -11.72
N VAL A 178 2.63 1.22 -11.70
CA VAL A 178 1.66 1.19 -12.79
C VAL A 178 1.63 2.53 -13.51
N PHE A 179 1.66 2.48 -14.85
CA PHE A 179 1.40 3.64 -15.69
C PHE A 179 -0.05 3.58 -16.18
N VAL A 180 -0.80 4.67 -16.06
CA VAL A 180 -2.19 4.77 -16.54
C VAL A 180 -2.30 5.96 -17.49
N LYS A 181 -2.84 5.77 -18.69
CA LYS A 181 -2.92 6.83 -19.70
C LYS A 181 -4.21 6.78 -20.51
N SER A 182 -4.82 7.93 -20.71
CA SER A 182 -5.72 8.16 -21.84
C SER A 182 -4.95 8.75 -23.02
N GLU A 183 -5.05 8.13 -24.20
CA GLU A 183 -4.29 8.54 -25.39
C GLU A 183 -4.75 9.88 -25.97
N ASP A 184 -6.04 10.20 -25.85
CA ASP A 184 -6.64 11.46 -26.32
C ASP A 184 -6.96 12.43 -25.17
N GLY A 185 -6.57 12.08 -23.94
CA GLY A 185 -6.81 12.85 -22.72
C GLY A 185 -8.23 12.73 -22.16
N LYS A 186 -9.15 12.01 -22.83
CA LYS A 186 -10.54 11.82 -22.40
C LYS A 186 -10.73 10.50 -21.65
N GLY A 187 -11.72 10.44 -20.78
CA GLY A 187 -12.03 9.27 -19.97
C GLY A 187 -12.57 9.71 -18.62
N HIS A 188 -13.34 8.85 -17.96
CA HIS A 188 -13.96 9.19 -16.68
C HIS A 188 -12.92 9.25 -15.55
N ALA A 189 -12.20 8.14 -15.32
CA ALA A 189 -11.20 8.06 -14.26
C ALA A 189 -10.01 7.17 -14.64
N GLY A 190 -8.82 7.52 -14.18
CA GLY A 190 -7.66 6.62 -14.22
C GLY A 190 -7.89 5.43 -13.29
N ILE A 191 -8.04 5.72 -12.00
CA ILE A 191 -8.38 4.75 -10.95
C ILE A 191 -9.67 5.18 -10.26
N ASP A 192 -10.67 4.31 -10.26
CA ASP A 192 -11.96 4.53 -9.63
C ASP A 192 -12.12 3.65 -8.39
N LEU A 193 -12.24 4.29 -7.24
CA LEU A 193 -12.47 3.70 -5.91
C LEU A 193 -13.86 4.09 -5.37
N THR A 194 -14.79 4.52 -6.23
CA THR A 194 -16.12 5.02 -5.80
C THR A 194 -17.09 3.92 -5.40
N GLN A 195 -16.78 2.67 -5.75
CA GLN A 195 -17.55 1.50 -5.32
C GLN A 195 -17.47 1.30 -3.80
N HIS A 196 -18.54 0.79 -3.21
CA HIS A 196 -18.56 0.54 -1.76
C HIS A 196 -17.43 -0.41 -1.34
N TYR A 197 -16.86 -0.09 -0.17
CA TYR A 197 -15.85 -0.89 0.52
C TYR A 197 -14.48 -0.96 -0.16
N ALA A 198 -14.08 0.05 -0.93
CA ALA A 198 -12.69 0.17 -1.38
C ALA A 198 -11.75 0.46 -0.19
N GLY A 199 -10.97 -0.53 0.22
CA GLY A 199 -9.91 -0.40 1.22
C GLY A 199 -10.01 -1.38 2.40
N PRO A 200 -9.01 -1.42 3.31
CA PRO A 200 -7.73 -0.73 3.17
C PRO A 200 -6.93 -1.31 2.00
N LEU A 201 -6.23 -0.45 1.27
CA LEU A 201 -5.45 -0.79 0.07
C LEU A 201 -4.28 0.17 -0.11
N MET A 202 -3.31 -0.21 -0.95
CA MET A 202 -2.16 0.62 -1.30
C MET A 202 -2.12 0.97 -2.80
N ILE A 203 -1.75 2.21 -3.12
CA ILE A 203 -1.37 2.63 -4.48
C ILE A 203 0.02 3.25 -4.39
N ARG A 204 1.02 2.66 -5.03
CA ARG A 204 2.41 3.12 -4.93
C ARG A 204 3.06 3.23 -6.28
N ASN A 205 3.85 4.29 -6.48
CA ASN A 205 4.60 4.51 -7.72
C ASN A 205 3.66 4.40 -8.92
N THR A 206 2.65 5.28 -8.97
CA THR A 206 1.64 5.26 -10.02
C THR A 206 1.58 6.59 -10.73
N GLU A 207 1.72 6.57 -12.04
CA GLU A 207 1.61 7.76 -12.90
C GLU A 207 0.32 7.69 -13.70
N ILE A 208 -0.47 8.78 -13.68
CA ILE A 208 -1.75 8.88 -14.39
C ILE A 208 -1.75 10.12 -15.29
N GLN A 209 -1.97 9.90 -16.58
CA GLN A 209 -2.03 10.93 -17.62
C GLN A 209 -3.41 10.99 -18.29
N GLY A 210 -4.02 12.18 -18.33
CA GLY A 210 -5.35 12.40 -18.92
C GLY A 210 -6.48 12.10 -17.93
N PHE A 211 -7.68 11.79 -18.47
CA PHE A 211 -8.93 11.54 -17.74
C PHE A 211 -9.54 12.80 -17.12
N ASP A 212 -10.83 12.75 -16.80
CA ASP A 212 -11.49 13.79 -16.03
C ASP A 212 -10.97 13.80 -14.60
N VAL A 213 -10.87 12.62 -13.98
CA VAL A 213 -10.28 12.45 -12.65
C VAL A 213 -9.12 11.46 -12.70
N GLY A 214 -8.00 11.77 -12.04
CA GLY A 214 -6.88 10.84 -11.94
C GLY A 214 -7.23 9.66 -11.04
N ILE A 215 -7.57 9.96 -9.77
CA ILE A 215 -8.06 8.99 -8.78
C ILE A 215 -9.36 9.50 -8.18
N ASP A 216 -10.45 8.75 -8.34
CA ASP A 216 -11.76 9.10 -7.81
C ASP A 216 -12.13 8.20 -6.64
N LEU A 217 -12.57 8.78 -5.52
CA LEU A 217 -12.88 8.05 -4.30
C LEU A 217 -14.25 8.45 -3.74
N GLN A 218 -14.95 7.46 -3.20
CA GLN A 218 -16.20 7.68 -2.48
C GLN A 218 -16.29 6.76 -1.27
N ASN A 219 -17.22 7.10 -0.37
CA ASN A 219 -17.65 6.34 0.80
C ASN A 219 -16.79 6.58 2.04
N ALA A 220 -17.45 6.58 3.19
CA ALA A 220 -16.81 6.83 4.47
C ALA A 220 -16.01 5.63 4.97
N GLU A 221 -16.36 4.42 4.55
CA GLU A 221 -15.80 3.19 5.11
C GLU A 221 -14.61 2.69 4.31
N TYR A 222 -13.61 2.31 5.09
CA TYR A 222 -12.23 2.03 4.75
C TYR A 222 -11.39 3.23 4.31
N SER A 223 -10.14 2.94 3.95
CA SER A 223 -9.10 3.94 3.70
C SER A 223 -8.22 3.54 2.52
N ALA A 224 -7.56 4.51 1.90
CA ALA A 224 -6.58 4.26 0.85
C ALA A 224 -5.25 4.92 1.24
N THR A 225 -4.15 4.18 1.08
CA THR A 225 -2.80 4.71 1.30
C THR A 225 -2.10 4.85 -0.03
N MET A 226 -1.58 6.02 -0.32
CA MET A 226 -1.00 6.38 -1.60
C MET A 226 0.41 6.96 -1.42
N GLU A 227 1.39 6.46 -2.16
CA GLU A 227 2.76 6.95 -2.04
C GLU A 227 3.48 7.02 -3.38
N GLY A 228 4.09 8.15 -3.70
CA GLY A 228 4.76 8.36 -4.98
C GLY A 228 3.78 8.35 -6.15
N ILE A 229 2.86 9.31 -6.16
CA ILE A 229 1.84 9.43 -7.20
C ILE A 229 2.17 10.62 -8.11
N THR A 230 2.13 10.42 -9.42
CA THR A 230 2.26 11.49 -10.42
C THR A 230 0.96 11.63 -11.20
N LEU A 231 0.36 12.82 -11.19
CA LEU A 231 -0.90 13.12 -11.87
C LEU A 231 -0.68 14.26 -12.87
N THR A 232 -1.00 14.03 -14.14
CA THR A 232 -0.84 15.04 -15.18
C THR A 232 -2.03 15.14 -16.12
N SER A 233 -2.42 16.37 -16.43
CA SER A 233 -3.42 16.71 -17.45
C SER A 233 -4.81 16.08 -17.23
N GLN A 234 -5.30 16.09 -15.99
CA GLN A 234 -6.68 15.80 -15.65
C GLN A 234 -7.61 16.97 -16.05
N ASN A 235 -8.87 16.67 -16.41
CA ASN A 235 -9.84 17.68 -16.85
C ASN A 235 -10.72 18.25 -15.72
N ILE A 236 -10.82 17.58 -14.57
CA ILE A 236 -11.65 17.99 -13.41
C ILE A 236 -10.83 18.05 -12.12
N ALA A 237 -10.09 17.00 -11.78
CA ALA A 237 -9.23 16.99 -10.58
C ALA A 237 -8.14 15.92 -10.69
N GLY A 238 -6.99 16.14 -10.06
CA GLY A 238 -6.01 15.07 -9.85
C GLY A 238 -6.62 13.93 -9.03
N ILE A 239 -7.02 14.24 -7.80
CA ILE A 239 -7.72 13.34 -6.88
C ILE A 239 -9.05 13.99 -6.50
N ARG A 240 -10.15 13.25 -6.61
CA ARG A 240 -11.45 13.66 -6.08
C ARG A 240 -11.82 12.71 -4.94
N ASN A 241 -11.90 13.23 -3.72
CA ASN A 241 -12.24 12.47 -2.53
C ASN A 241 -13.61 12.87 -2.00
N SER A 242 -14.57 11.96 -2.08
CA SER A 242 -15.94 12.15 -1.58
C SER A 242 -16.19 11.25 -0.36
N ASN A 243 -15.78 11.71 0.82
CA ASN A 243 -16.03 11.13 2.15
C ASN A 243 -15.02 10.10 2.70
N GLN A 244 -14.01 9.67 1.93
CA GLN A 244 -13.07 8.62 2.38
C GLN A 244 -11.91 9.18 3.24
N LEU A 245 -11.32 8.33 4.08
CA LEU A 245 -10.02 8.59 4.71
C LEU A 245 -8.91 8.20 3.74
N ILE A 246 -8.06 9.14 3.33
CA ILE A 246 -6.92 8.88 2.45
C ILE A 246 -5.62 9.42 3.03
N ASN A 247 -4.55 8.67 2.83
CA ASN A 247 -3.23 8.97 3.36
C ASN A 247 -2.25 9.03 2.20
N ILE A 248 -1.67 10.19 1.94
CA ILE A 248 -0.88 10.46 0.73
C ILE A 248 0.49 10.97 1.14
N ARG A 249 1.55 10.41 0.54
CA ARG A 249 2.90 10.95 0.63
C ARG A 249 3.58 11.04 -0.74
N GLY A 250 4.28 12.14 -1.02
CA GLY A 250 5.03 12.27 -2.28
C GLY A 250 4.15 12.48 -3.51
N LEU A 251 3.07 13.26 -3.38
CA LEU A 251 2.19 13.58 -4.52
C LEU A 251 2.84 14.64 -5.42
N THR A 252 2.98 14.32 -6.70
CA THR A 252 3.30 15.29 -7.75
C THR A 252 2.07 15.48 -8.65
N SER A 253 1.60 16.71 -8.79
CA SER A 253 0.48 17.05 -9.68
C SER A 253 0.88 18.19 -10.60
N THR A 254 0.71 18.01 -11.91
CA THR A 254 0.89 19.05 -12.92
C THR A 254 -0.39 19.19 -13.72
N ASN A 255 -1.25 20.11 -13.29
CA ASN A 255 -2.63 20.20 -13.74
C ASN A 255 -3.09 21.66 -13.84
N LYS A 256 -4.08 21.95 -14.69
CA LYS A 256 -4.78 23.25 -14.68
C LYS A 256 -5.94 23.29 -13.68
N VAL A 257 -6.41 22.11 -13.27
CA VAL A 257 -7.46 21.88 -12.28
C VAL A 257 -6.87 21.61 -10.90
N PRO A 258 -7.66 21.61 -9.81
CA PRO A 258 -7.16 21.26 -8.49
C PRO A 258 -6.47 19.89 -8.48
N ALA A 259 -5.38 19.80 -7.73
CA ALA A 259 -4.71 18.53 -7.50
C ALA A 259 -5.53 17.61 -6.59
N ILE A 260 -6.23 18.18 -5.60
CA ILE A 260 -7.13 17.45 -4.71
C ILE A 260 -8.41 18.28 -4.52
N THR A 261 -9.57 17.65 -4.69
CA THR A 261 -10.84 18.13 -4.15
C THR A 261 -11.31 17.16 -3.06
N ASN A 262 -11.56 17.66 -1.85
CA ASN A 262 -12.00 16.86 -0.71
C ASN A 262 -13.34 17.36 -0.19
N SER A 263 -14.36 16.52 -0.27
CA SER A 263 -15.68 16.78 0.30
C SER A 263 -16.08 15.69 1.28
N GLY A 264 -16.37 16.05 2.53
CA GLY A 264 -16.77 15.13 3.61
C GLY A 264 -15.67 14.22 4.16
N GLY A 265 -14.57 14.06 3.41
CA GLY A 265 -13.49 13.12 3.67
C GLY A 265 -12.51 13.54 4.76
N PHE A 266 -11.47 12.73 4.93
CA PHE A 266 -10.36 13.01 5.83
C PHE A 266 -9.06 12.76 5.05
N VAL A 267 -8.26 13.79 4.83
CA VAL A 267 -7.03 13.69 4.05
C VAL A 267 -5.81 13.90 4.94
N VAL A 268 -4.84 12.98 4.86
CA VAL A 268 -3.47 13.21 5.32
C VAL A 268 -2.59 13.36 4.09
N LEU A 269 -1.90 14.49 3.94
CA LEU A 269 -1.04 14.78 2.80
C LEU A 269 0.35 15.23 3.25
N LEU A 270 1.37 14.48 2.84
CA LEU A 270 2.76 14.71 3.18
C LEU A 270 3.59 14.89 1.90
N ASP A 271 4.57 15.79 1.93
CA ASP A 271 5.63 15.92 0.92
C ASP A 271 5.07 16.09 -0.52
N GLY A 272 4.20 17.08 -0.72
CA GLY A 272 3.47 17.30 -1.98
C GLY A 272 4.00 18.46 -2.82
N THR A 273 4.08 18.28 -4.14
CA THR A 273 4.46 19.32 -5.11
C THR A 273 3.38 19.47 -6.18
N LEU A 274 2.69 20.62 -6.17
CA LEU A 274 1.54 20.88 -7.02
C LEU A 274 1.85 22.04 -7.99
N SER A 275 1.65 21.86 -9.29
CA SER A 275 2.07 22.84 -10.31
C SER A 275 1.14 22.90 -11.52
N GLY A 276 1.41 23.83 -12.43
CA GLY A 276 0.56 24.14 -13.59
C GLY A 276 -0.42 25.24 -13.24
N GLY A 277 -1.47 24.86 -12.52
CA GLY A 277 -2.55 25.69 -11.99
C GLY A 277 -3.21 26.67 -12.97
N VAL A 278 -4.17 27.40 -12.43
CA VAL A 278 -4.67 28.67 -12.97
C VAL A 278 -4.76 29.63 -11.79
N ALA A 279 -4.42 30.91 -11.99
CA ALA A 279 -4.27 31.89 -10.91
C ALA A 279 -5.55 32.21 -10.11
N THR A 280 -6.70 31.64 -10.49
CA THR A 280 -8.02 31.80 -9.85
C THR A 280 -8.57 30.49 -9.28
N VAL A 281 -7.75 29.44 -9.24
CA VAL A 281 -8.14 28.11 -8.75
C VAL A 281 -7.12 27.71 -7.68
N PRO A 282 -7.55 27.20 -6.52
CA PRO A 282 -6.63 26.67 -5.51
C PRO A 282 -6.09 25.29 -5.92
N ALA A 283 -4.89 24.93 -5.45
CA ALA A 283 -4.31 23.62 -5.70
C ALA A 283 -5.04 22.50 -4.96
N ILE A 284 -5.57 22.80 -3.78
CA ILE A 284 -6.35 21.89 -2.93
C ILE A 284 -7.62 22.60 -2.46
N GLU A 285 -8.76 21.93 -2.56
CA GLU A 285 -10.03 22.35 -1.99
C GLU A 285 -10.46 21.35 -0.91
N THR A 286 -10.83 21.83 0.28
CA THR A 286 -11.38 20.97 1.32
C THR A 286 -12.50 21.65 2.11
N ASP A 287 -13.59 20.92 2.34
CA ASP A 287 -14.67 21.31 3.27
C ASP A 287 -14.58 20.58 4.63
N ASN A 288 -13.54 19.77 4.83
CA ASN A 288 -13.44 18.88 5.98
C ASN A 288 -11.99 18.63 6.44
N THR A 289 -11.82 17.69 7.37
CA THR A 289 -10.58 17.43 8.09
C THR A 289 -9.42 17.13 7.15
N MET A 290 -8.31 17.84 7.35
CA MET A 290 -7.09 17.64 6.60
C MET A 290 -5.86 17.87 7.47
N PHE A 291 -4.86 17.00 7.36
CA PHE A 291 -3.52 17.21 7.90
C PHE A 291 -2.54 17.35 6.75
N VAL A 292 -1.74 18.41 6.75
CA VAL A 292 -0.79 18.73 5.69
C VAL A 292 0.60 18.96 6.26
N ARG A 293 1.61 18.33 5.68
CA ARG A 293 3.03 18.56 6.00
C ARG A 293 3.86 18.67 4.72
N ASN A 294 4.72 19.69 4.62
CA ASN A 294 5.63 19.90 3.50
C ASN A 294 4.96 19.89 2.11
N VAL A 295 3.90 20.69 1.94
CA VAL A 295 3.21 20.80 0.65
C VAL A 295 3.41 22.18 0.04
N SER A 296 3.76 22.22 -1.24
CA SER A 296 3.94 23.47 -1.98
C SER A 296 3.10 23.47 -3.25
N SER A 297 2.71 24.67 -3.69
CA SER A 297 2.03 24.86 -4.97
C SER A 297 2.61 26.01 -5.80
N SER A 298 2.53 25.90 -7.12
CA SER A 298 2.88 26.96 -8.08
C SER A 298 1.84 27.05 -9.20
N GLY A 299 1.57 28.26 -9.70
CA GLY A 299 0.57 28.50 -10.77
C GLY A 299 -0.89 28.57 -10.31
N TYR A 300 -1.19 28.21 -9.06
CA TYR A 300 -2.52 28.29 -8.43
C TYR A 300 -2.72 29.59 -7.63
N GLU A 301 -3.98 29.95 -7.35
CA GLU A 301 -4.32 31.10 -6.49
C GLU A 301 -3.79 30.95 -5.06
N ALA A 302 -3.90 29.73 -4.54
CA ALA A 302 -3.52 29.31 -3.20
C ALA A 302 -3.13 27.83 -3.21
N THR A 303 -2.39 27.41 -2.20
CA THR A 303 -2.03 26.00 -2.00
C THR A 303 -3.20 25.20 -1.46
N LEU A 304 -3.99 25.80 -0.57
CA LEU A 304 -5.20 25.20 -0.04
C LEU A 304 -6.28 26.26 0.19
N GLN A 305 -7.52 25.93 -0.17
CA GLN A 305 -8.72 26.63 0.25
C GLN A 305 -9.52 25.75 1.22
N ASP A 306 -9.71 26.27 2.43
CA ASP A 306 -10.52 25.66 3.48
C ASP A 306 -11.91 26.31 3.48
N THR A 307 -12.95 25.53 3.19
CA THR A 307 -14.36 25.93 3.21
C THR A 307 -15.14 25.25 4.34
N SER A 308 -14.47 24.62 5.30
CA SER A 308 -15.10 23.94 6.44
C SER A 308 -15.79 24.87 7.43
N THR A 309 -15.52 26.18 7.35
CA THR A 309 -16.19 27.22 8.13
C THR A 309 -17.01 28.15 7.25
N SER A 310 -17.85 28.99 7.86
CA SER A 310 -18.70 29.93 7.12
C SER A 310 -17.93 30.97 6.29
N THR A 311 -16.65 31.18 6.58
CA THR A 311 -15.77 32.09 5.84
C THR A 311 -14.60 31.30 5.26
N PRO A 312 -14.51 31.14 3.93
CA PRO A 312 -13.40 30.43 3.31
C PRO A 312 -12.04 31.05 3.64
N THR A 313 -11.04 30.20 3.94
CA THR A 313 -9.67 30.62 4.22
C THR A 313 -8.73 30.14 3.12
N LEU A 314 -7.89 31.03 2.60
CA LEU A 314 -6.87 30.71 1.60
C LEU A 314 -5.49 30.62 2.26
N HIS A 315 -4.82 29.47 2.11
CA HIS A 315 -3.44 29.25 2.54
C HIS A 315 -2.52 29.25 1.32
N LYS A 316 -1.54 30.16 1.30
CA LYS A 316 -0.63 30.37 0.15
C LYS A 316 0.80 29.98 0.51
N GLY A 317 1.57 29.55 -0.49
CA GLY A 317 3.00 29.28 -0.36
C GLY A 317 3.31 27.84 0.06
N THR A 318 4.40 27.64 0.79
CA THR A 318 4.71 26.29 1.32
C THR A 318 4.02 26.10 2.66
N LEU A 319 3.17 25.07 2.74
CA LEU A 319 2.52 24.62 3.96
C LEU A 319 3.46 23.63 4.66
N THR A 320 4.24 24.12 5.62
CA THR A 320 5.13 23.26 6.42
C THR A 320 4.33 22.35 7.33
N HIS A 321 3.32 22.89 8.02
CA HIS A 321 2.33 22.18 8.81
C HIS A 321 1.00 22.92 8.78
N LEU A 322 -0.10 22.20 8.52
CA LEU A 322 -1.46 22.74 8.61
C LEU A 322 -2.43 21.65 9.05
N VAL A 323 -3.37 22.00 9.91
CA VAL A 323 -4.52 21.16 10.28
C VAL A 323 -5.79 21.93 9.97
N VAL A 324 -6.64 21.38 9.10
CA VAL A 324 -8.04 21.77 8.98
C VAL A 324 -8.83 20.91 9.97
N GLY A 325 -9.35 21.54 11.02
CA GLY A 325 -9.93 20.88 12.20
C GLY A 325 -9.22 21.27 13.49
N THR A 326 -9.71 20.76 14.63
CA THR A 326 -9.21 21.15 15.96
C THR A 326 -8.20 20.12 16.47
N PRO A 327 -6.91 20.46 16.62
CA PRO A 327 -5.93 19.58 17.24
C PRO A 327 -6.18 19.47 18.76
N SER A 328 -5.92 18.30 19.33
CA SER A 328 -6.22 17.96 20.73
C SER A 328 -4.97 17.54 21.50
N THR A 329 -4.99 17.80 22.79
CA THR A 329 -4.08 17.26 23.80
C THR A 329 -4.93 16.74 24.97
N LEU A 330 -4.33 16.14 26.00
CA LEU A 330 -5.08 15.55 27.12
C LEU A 330 -5.91 16.58 27.90
N THR A 331 -5.48 17.84 27.92
CA THR A 331 -6.14 18.91 28.68
C THR A 331 -7.00 19.85 27.83
N GLY A 332 -7.28 19.50 26.57
CA GLY A 332 -8.12 20.31 25.66
C GLY A 332 -7.50 20.48 24.27
N THR A 333 -7.54 21.69 23.75
CA THR A 333 -7.01 22.00 22.41
C THR A 333 -5.50 22.13 22.43
N ALA A 334 -4.81 21.45 21.51
CA ALA A 334 -3.36 21.60 21.36
C ALA A 334 -3.02 22.92 20.65
N SER A 335 -1.97 23.60 21.10
CA SER A 335 -1.45 24.80 20.42
C SER A 335 -0.56 24.48 19.22
N SER A 336 -0.06 23.24 19.12
CA SER A 336 0.80 22.78 18.04
C SER A 336 0.00 22.04 16.97
N THR A 337 0.38 22.27 15.71
CA THR A 337 -0.15 21.58 14.53
C THR A 337 0.83 20.55 13.95
N ASN A 338 1.99 20.33 14.58
CA ASN A 338 3.09 19.60 13.94
C ASN A 338 3.02 18.07 14.11
N GLY A 339 2.39 17.58 15.18
CA GLY A 339 2.58 16.19 15.61
C GLY A 339 3.99 15.94 16.14
N LEU A 340 4.47 14.70 16.09
CA LEU A 340 5.85 14.36 16.48
C LEU A 340 6.89 14.69 15.42
N ASP A 341 6.50 14.63 14.14
CA ASP A 341 7.40 14.87 13.01
C ASP A 341 8.62 13.93 13.01
N LEU A 342 8.35 12.63 13.15
CA LEU A 342 9.40 11.62 13.11
C LEU A 342 9.98 11.54 11.69
N ALA A 343 11.31 11.45 11.61
CA ALA A 343 11.99 11.25 10.34
C ALA A 343 11.55 9.91 9.72
N VAL A 344 11.12 9.93 8.47
CA VAL A 344 10.75 8.75 7.69
C VAL A 344 11.94 8.27 6.85
N GLN A 345 12.09 6.96 6.71
CA GLN A 345 13.04 6.35 5.78
C GLN A 345 12.29 5.60 4.68
N GLU A 346 12.76 5.75 3.44
CA GLU A 346 12.25 4.98 2.31
C GLU A 346 12.50 3.49 2.47
N THR A 347 11.54 2.68 2.02
CA THR A 347 11.66 1.23 2.02
C THR A 347 12.81 0.80 1.11
N PRO A 348 13.80 0.06 1.63
CA PRO A 348 14.87 -0.47 0.80
C PRO A 348 14.33 -1.40 -0.30
N SER A 349 14.95 -1.36 -1.48
CA SER A 349 14.63 -2.24 -2.59
C SER A 349 15.82 -3.11 -2.95
N PHE A 350 15.55 -4.31 -3.46
CA PHE A 350 16.55 -5.18 -4.04
C PHE A 350 16.04 -5.67 -5.40
N THR A 351 16.86 -5.48 -6.42
CA THR A 351 16.59 -5.98 -7.77
C THR A 351 17.80 -6.78 -8.23
N SER A 352 17.62 -8.09 -8.41
CA SER A 352 18.60 -8.92 -9.13
C SER A 352 18.17 -9.00 -10.59
N THR A 353 19.07 -8.60 -11.50
CA THR A 353 18.85 -8.70 -12.95
C THR A 353 19.29 -10.03 -13.53
N SER A 354 20.02 -10.84 -12.75
CA SER A 354 20.53 -12.14 -13.19
C SER A 354 19.70 -13.29 -12.63
N LEU A 355 19.05 -14.06 -13.51
CA LEU A 355 18.35 -15.28 -13.09
C LEU A 355 19.30 -16.37 -12.56
N SER A 356 20.62 -16.26 -12.82
CA SER A 356 21.61 -17.19 -12.23
C SER A 356 21.76 -17.00 -10.72
N ASP A 357 21.26 -15.90 -10.18
CA ASP A 357 21.30 -15.52 -8.77
C ASP A 357 20.00 -15.89 -8.01
N TRP A 358 19.15 -16.68 -8.66
CA TRP A 358 17.88 -17.14 -8.08
C TRP A 358 17.99 -18.63 -7.71
N ALA A 359 17.52 -18.97 -6.52
CA ALA A 359 17.28 -20.34 -6.09
C ALA A 359 15.79 -20.59 -5.90
N VAL A 360 15.28 -21.70 -6.43
CA VAL A 360 13.89 -22.12 -6.24
C VAL A 360 13.77 -23.03 -5.04
N PHE A 361 12.75 -22.80 -4.22
CA PHE A 361 12.26 -23.81 -3.30
C PHE A 361 10.97 -24.42 -3.86
N THR A 362 11.01 -25.74 -4.12
CA THR A 362 9.84 -26.50 -4.56
C THR A 362 9.56 -27.62 -3.57
N PRO A 363 8.47 -27.55 -2.80
CA PRO A 363 8.12 -28.61 -1.87
C PRO A 363 7.77 -29.90 -2.64
N LYS A 364 8.22 -31.06 -2.15
CA LYS A 364 7.89 -32.36 -2.79
C LYS A 364 6.47 -32.83 -2.49
N TRP A 365 5.88 -32.33 -1.41
CA TRP A 365 4.51 -32.61 -0.95
C TRP A 365 4.08 -31.51 0.04
N TYR A 366 2.79 -31.45 0.38
CA TYR A 366 2.14 -30.34 1.11
C TYR A 366 2.82 -29.88 2.42
N GLY A 367 3.59 -30.73 3.09
CA GLY A 367 4.28 -30.39 4.35
C GLY A 367 5.81 -30.41 4.26
N ASP A 368 6.39 -30.55 3.07
CA ASP A 368 7.83 -30.62 2.91
C ASP A 368 8.48 -29.25 3.11
N THR A 369 9.33 -29.15 4.13
CA THR A 369 10.25 -28.03 4.36
C THR A 369 11.70 -28.48 4.45
N SER A 370 11.97 -29.78 4.26
CA SER A 370 13.27 -30.40 4.53
C SER A 370 14.40 -29.84 3.67
N GLY A 371 14.09 -29.41 2.45
CA GLY A 371 15.05 -28.80 1.52
C GLY A 371 15.27 -27.30 1.72
N LEU A 372 14.43 -26.61 2.49
CA LEU A 372 14.40 -25.15 2.48
C LEU A 372 15.69 -24.53 3.03
N GLN A 373 16.20 -25.04 4.16
CA GLN A 373 17.45 -24.53 4.72
C GLN A 373 18.62 -24.74 3.75
N THR A 374 18.62 -25.83 2.98
CA THR A 374 19.65 -26.08 1.96
C THR A 374 19.57 -25.06 0.83
N VAL A 375 18.35 -24.71 0.39
CA VAL A 375 18.13 -23.68 -0.65
C VAL A 375 18.58 -22.30 -0.14
N LEU A 376 18.23 -21.93 1.10
CA LEU A 376 18.71 -20.68 1.71
C LEU A 376 20.24 -20.62 1.78
N ASN A 377 20.89 -21.76 2.05
CA ASN A 377 22.35 -21.86 2.13
C ASN A 377 23.05 -22.02 0.77
N SER A 378 22.34 -21.89 -0.36
CA SER A 378 22.90 -22.09 -1.70
C SER A 378 23.89 -21.01 -2.15
N GLY A 379 23.98 -19.90 -1.42
CA GLY A 379 24.79 -18.74 -1.78
C GLY A 379 24.13 -17.81 -2.82
N LYS A 380 22.84 -18.02 -3.13
CA LYS A 380 22.06 -17.16 -4.01
C LYS A 380 21.42 -16.01 -3.24
N HIS A 381 21.30 -14.85 -3.88
CA HIS A 381 20.73 -13.66 -3.23
C HIS A 381 19.20 -13.63 -3.27
N THR A 382 18.57 -14.28 -4.26
CA THR A 382 17.10 -14.42 -4.30
C THR A 382 16.67 -15.87 -4.10
N VAL A 383 15.84 -16.12 -3.10
CA VAL A 383 15.11 -17.39 -2.95
C VAL A 383 13.65 -17.15 -3.30
N TYR A 384 13.07 -18.00 -4.15
CA TYR A 384 11.67 -17.84 -4.53
C TYR A 384 10.86 -19.13 -4.38
N PHE A 385 9.58 -18.91 -4.14
CA PHE A 385 8.54 -19.94 -4.09
C PHE A 385 7.64 -19.71 -5.32
N PRO A 386 7.50 -20.68 -6.23
CA PRO A 386 6.58 -20.55 -7.36
C PRO A 386 5.13 -20.37 -6.89
N PHE A 387 4.29 -19.69 -7.68
CA PHE A 387 2.87 -19.51 -7.36
C PHE A 387 2.19 -20.82 -6.94
N ALA A 388 1.34 -20.74 -5.91
CA ALA A 388 0.61 -21.86 -5.33
C ALA A 388 1.50 -23.03 -4.87
N ALA A 389 2.75 -22.77 -4.46
CA ALA A 389 3.47 -23.73 -3.63
C ALA A 389 2.75 -23.83 -2.28
N TYR A 390 2.26 -25.02 -1.94
CA TYR A 390 1.71 -25.35 -0.64
C TYR A 390 2.74 -26.14 0.16
N PHE A 391 3.14 -25.62 1.31
CA PHE A 391 4.18 -26.21 2.14
C PHE A 391 3.88 -26.07 3.64
N SER A 392 4.63 -26.83 4.45
CA SER A 392 4.67 -26.83 5.92
C SER A 392 3.37 -27.15 6.66
N TYR A 393 3.11 -28.44 6.94
CA TYR A 393 2.02 -28.83 7.85
C TYR A 393 2.34 -28.42 9.30
N ASN A 394 3.50 -28.82 9.81
CA ASN A 394 4.04 -28.31 11.08
C ASN A 394 4.83 -27.02 10.86
N GLU A 395 5.01 -26.22 11.90
CA GLU A 395 5.92 -25.07 11.84
C GLU A 395 7.36 -25.56 11.56
N ALA A 396 8.04 -24.87 10.64
CA ALA A 396 9.45 -25.08 10.34
C ALA A 396 10.24 -23.78 10.56
N ASP A 397 11.25 -23.87 11.42
CA ASP A 397 12.18 -22.78 11.68
C ASP A 397 13.37 -22.86 10.72
N VAL A 398 13.68 -21.77 10.03
CA VAL A 398 14.84 -21.66 9.14
C VAL A 398 15.59 -20.36 9.42
N THR A 399 16.92 -20.43 9.43
CA THR A 399 17.77 -19.24 9.58
C THR A 399 18.09 -18.66 8.20
N VAL A 400 17.91 -17.36 8.05
CA VAL A 400 18.20 -16.67 6.79
C VAL A 400 19.67 -16.20 6.79
N PRO A 401 20.53 -16.72 5.90
CA PRO A 401 21.92 -16.29 5.83
C PRO A 401 22.07 -14.91 5.20
N ASP A 402 23.20 -14.24 5.45
CA ASP A 402 23.50 -12.91 4.92
C ASP A 402 23.58 -12.85 3.40
N THR A 403 23.84 -13.98 2.75
CA THR A 403 23.86 -14.07 1.29
C THR A 403 22.48 -13.88 0.67
N VAL A 404 21.39 -14.16 1.39
CA VAL A 404 20.02 -14.02 0.87
C VAL A 404 19.52 -12.62 1.17
N ASP A 405 19.29 -11.81 0.14
CA ASP A 405 18.74 -10.45 0.23
C ASP A 405 17.23 -10.41 -0.03
N ARG A 406 16.70 -11.38 -0.78
CA ARG A 406 15.28 -11.41 -1.16
C ARG A 406 14.68 -12.80 -1.05
N ILE A 407 13.51 -12.88 -0.44
CA ILE A 407 12.66 -14.06 -0.40
C ILE A 407 11.28 -13.67 -0.96
N VAL A 408 10.90 -14.24 -2.11
CA VAL A 408 9.65 -13.88 -2.81
C VAL A 408 8.71 -15.06 -2.95
N GLY A 409 7.45 -14.86 -2.55
CA GLY A 409 6.42 -15.88 -2.52
C GLY A 409 5.65 -16.06 -3.82
N PHE A 410 5.58 -15.05 -4.70
CA PHE A 410 4.70 -15.03 -5.88
C PHE A 410 3.28 -15.53 -5.59
N SER A 411 2.68 -15.05 -4.50
CA SER A 411 1.38 -15.46 -3.98
C SER A 411 1.28 -16.90 -3.47
N SER A 412 2.41 -17.53 -3.15
CA SER A 412 2.48 -18.80 -2.41
C SER A 412 1.79 -18.70 -1.06
N VAL A 413 1.27 -19.83 -0.63
CA VAL A 413 0.34 -19.96 0.47
C VAL A 413 0.84 -21.06 1.39
N VAL A 414 0.95 -20.79 2.68
CA VAL A 414 1.41 -21.76 3.68
C VAL A 414 0.26 -22.18 4.57
N ASN A 415 0.27 -23.42 5.09
CA ASN A 415 -0.78 -23.93 5.98
C ASN A 415 -1.16 -22.93 7.10
N THR A 416 -2.44 -22.88 7.45
CA THR A 416 -2.97 -22.01 8.52
C THR A 416 -3.71 -22.79 9.58
N GLY A 417 -3.20 -22.69 10.81
CA GLY A 417 -3.94 -23.10 12.01
C GLY A 417 -3.96 -24.60 12.27
N ALA A 418 -3.37 -25.42 11.39
CA ALA A 418 -3.17 -26.85 11.61
C ALA A 418 -1.69 -27.17 11.86
N GLY A 419 -1.42 -28.33 12.47
CA GLY A 419 -0.07 -28.77 12.82
C GLY A 419 0.53 -28.05 14.05
N THR A 420 1.76 -28.42 14.41
CA THR A 420 2.47 -27.84 15.57
C THR A 420 2.66 -26.33 15.40
N ASN A 421 2.36 -25.55 16.45
CA ASN A 421 2.42 -24.08 16.48
C ASN A 421 1.63 -23.38 15.37
N GLY A 422 0.57 -24.03 14.85
CA GLY A 422 -0.28 -23.51 13.77
C GLY A 422 0.34 -23.60 12.38
N GLY A 423 1.42 -24.38 12.21
CA GLY A 423 2.07 -24.59 10.91
C GLY A 423 2.94 -23.41 10.47
N GLY A 424 3.29 -23.39 9.18
CA GLY A 424 3.97 -22.25 8.58
C GLY A 424 5.49 -22.32 8.57
N ILE A 425 6.12 -21.29 7.98
CA ILE A 425 7.58 -21.09 8.04
C ILE A 425 7.89 -19.94 8.98
N ARG A 426 8.84 -20.14 9.89
CA ARG A 426 9.46 -19.07 10.67
C ARG A 426 10.83 -18.74 10.11
N PHE A 427 10.96 -17.55 9.53
CA PHE A 427 12.26 -17.00 9.14
C PHE A 427 12.92 -16.36 10.36
N VAL A 428 14.06 -16.92 10.78
CA VAL A 428 14.86 -16.43 11.89
C VAL A 428 16.01 -15.59 11.34
N VAL A 429 16.00 -14.29 11.63
CA VAL A 429 17.00 -13.32 11.18
C VAL A 429 17.90 -12.98 12.36
N THR A 430 19.06 -13.64 12.44
CA THR A 430 20.03 -13.46 13.55
C THR A 430 21.22 -12.58 13.19
N SER A 431 21.34 -12.16 11.92
CA SER A 431 22.54 -11.51 11.43
C SER A 431 22.55 -10.00 11.62
N ASN A 432 23.75 -9.42 11.51
CA ASN A 432 24.00 -7.99 11.70
C ASN A 432 24.41 -7.30 10.38
N SER A 433 24.18 -7.94 9.24
CA SER A 433 24.45 -7.36 7.92
C SER A 433 23.75 -6.01 7.76
N THR A 434 24.40 -5.04 7.12
CA THR A 434 23.77 -3.77 6.77
C THR A 434 22.89 -3.88 5.54
N GLN A 435 22.99 -4.98 4.78
CA GLN A 435 22.15 -5.22 3.62
C GLN A 435 20.75 -5.65 4.07
N PRO A 436 19.67 -4.99 3.61
CA PRO A 436 18.32 -5.32 4.01
C PRO A 436 17.91 -6.72 3.52
N LEU A 437 17.15 -7.45 4.33
CA LEU A 437 16.43 -8.64 3.88
C LEU A 437 15.01 -8.25 3.49
N ILE A 438 14.60 -8.56 2.26
CA ILE A 438 13.25 -8.33 1.74
C ILE A 438 12.50 -9.64 1.68
N ILE A 439 11.33 -9.72 2.32
CA ILE A 439 10.42 -10.87 2.27
C ILE A 439 9.07 -10.39 1.75
N GLU A 440 8.60 -10.92 0.62
CA GLU A 440 7.43 -10.34 -0.05
C GLU A 440 6.54 -11.32 -0.80
N GLN A 441 5.32 -10.86 -1.10
CA GLN A 441 4.33 -11.54 -1.94
C GLN A 441 3.87 -12.91 -1.41
N PHE A 442 3.89 -13.13 -0.10
CA PHE A 442 3.30 -14.34 0.50
C PHE A 442 1.82 -14.14 0.77
N GLY A 443 0.99 -15.12 0.40
CA GLY A 443 -0.44 -15.09 0.68
C GLY A 443 -0.73 -15.08 2.17
N TYR A 444 -0.11 -15.99 2.92
CA TYR A 444 -0.19 -16.11 4.39
C TYR A 444 0.75 -17.21 4.90
N GLY A 445 0.89 -17.29 6.23
CA GLY A 445 1.50 -18.44 6.93
C GLY A 445 3.03 -18.36 7.10
N ILE A 446 3.60 -17.17 6.91
CA ILE A 446 4.98 -16.88 7.29
C ILE A 446 5.04 -16.12 8.61
N LYS A 447 6.10 -16.39 9.38
CA LYS A 447 6.43 -15.76 10.67
C LYS A 447 7.87 -15.25 10.63
N ILE A 448 8.15 -14.19 11.37
CA ILE A 448 9.48 -13.58 11.43
C ILE A 448 9.94 -13.45 12.87
N ASP A 449 11.13 -13.98 13.15
CA ASP A 449 11.89 -13.73 14.37
C ASP A 449 13.08 -12.83 14.03
N HIS A 450 12.98 -11.55 14.36
CA HIS A 450 14.01 -10.54 14.08
C HIS A 450 14.91 -10.36 15.32
N ARG A 451 16.06 -11.03 15.30
CA ARG A 451 17.00 -11.14 16.45
C ARG A 451 18.30 -10.36 16.27
N GLY A 452 18.74 -10.12 15.04
CA GLY A 452 19.96 -9.35 14.72
C GLY A 452 19.68 -7.93 14.23
N SER A 453 20.73 -7.14 14.00
CA SER A 453 20.60 -5.73 13.59
C SER A 453 20.33 -5.52 12.09
N ARG A 454 20.22 -6.61 11.31
CA ARG A 454 19.96 -6.54 9.87
C ARG A 454 18.59 -5.92 9.57
N PRO A 455 18.48 -4.88 8.72
CA PRO A 455 17.17 -4.34 8.36
C PRO A 455 16.27 -5.40 7.70
N VAL A 456 14.98 -5.43 8.06
CA VAL A 456 13.98 -6.35 7.50
C VAL A 456 12.87 -5.56 6.84
N VAL A 457 12.54 -5.93 5.61
CA VAL A 457 11.42 -5.40 4.82
C VAL A 457 10.41 -6.51 4.60
N LEU A 458 9.14 -6.27 4.96
CA LEU A 458 8.01 -7.15 4.65
C LEU A 458 7.08 -6.41 3.70
N LYS A 459 6.68 -7.06 2.60
CA LYS A 459 5.87 -6.40 1.56
C LYS A 459 4.80 -7.29 0.91
N ASP A 460 3.63 -6.72 0.60
CA ASP A 460 2.55 -7.34 -0.18
C ASP A 460 2.16 -8.74 0.36
N ALA A 461 2.05 -8.86 1.70
CA ALA A 461 1.97 -10.15 2.35
C ALA A 461 1.11 -10.17 3.61
N PHE A 462 0.45 -11.32 3.86
CA PHE A 462 -0.15 -11.60 5.16
C PHE A 462 0.88 -12.30 6.05
N ILE A 463 1.24 -11.67 7.15
CA ILE A 463 2.22 -12.16 8.11
C ILE A 463 1.49 -12.71 9.33
N THR A 464 1.74 -13.96 9.70
CA THR A 464 1.07 -14.56 10.86
C THR A 464 1.54 -13.92 12.16
N ASN A 465 2.85 -13.70 12.29
CA ASN A 465 3.44 -13.04 13.45
C ASN A 465 4.81 -12.44 13.09
N TYR A 466 5.10 -11.27 13.67
CA TYR A 466 6.44 -10.70 13.70
C TYR A 466 6.84 -10.51 15.17
N ALA A 467 7.99 -11.05 15.55
CA ALA A 467 8.60 -10.85 16.85
C ALA A 467 9.96 -10.18 16.68
N SER A 468 10.15 -9.02 17.31
CA SER A 468 11.47 -8.41 17.45
C SER A 468 12.05 -8.64 18.84
N TYR A 469 13.37 -8.78 18.90
CA TYR A 469 14.14 -8.99 20.13
C TYR A 469 15.13 -7.83 20.36
N PRO A 470 15.68 -7.65 21.57
CA PRO A 470 16.66 -6.59 21.83
C PRO A 470 17.83 -6.65 20.83
N GLY A 471 18.11 -5.53 20.16
CA GLY A 471 19.11 -5.43 19.10
C GLY A 471 18.57 -5.61 17.68
N ALA A 472 17.27 -5.86 17.51
CA ALA A 472 16.62 -5.94 16.20
C ALA A 472 16.86 -4.67 15.36
N GLY A 473 17.17 -4.88 14.08
CA GLY A 473 17.39 -3.83 13.10
C GLY A 473 16.12 -3.08 12.69
N LYS A 474 16.25 -2.16 11.75
CA LYS A 474 15.11 -1.40 11.20
C LYS A 474 14.06 -2.34 10.60
N LEU A 475 12.78 -2.00 10.79
CA LEU A 475 11.65 -2.71 10.22
C LEU A 475 10.94 -1.82 9.19
N PHE A 476 10.63 -2.38 8.02
CA PHE A 476 9.80 -1.74 7.00
C PHE A 476 8.63 -2.65 6.68
N LEU A 477 7.41 -2.12 6.72
CA LEU A 477 6.18 -2.83 6.36
C LEU A 477 5.47 -2.06 5.23
N GLU A 478 5.14 -2.73 4.13
CA GLU A 478 4.38 -2.17 3.00
C GLU A 478 3.23 -3.10 2.57
N ASP A 479 1.99 -2.62 2.63
CA ASP A 479 0.80 -3.41 2.28
C ASP A 479 0.77 -4.75 3.03
N ILE A 480 0.68 -4.67 4.36
CA ILE A 480 0.81 -5.81 5.26
C ILE A 480 -0.47 -6.03 6.05
N GLY A 481 -0.98 -7.26 6.00
CA GLY A 481 -1.92 -7.77 6.99
C GLY A 481 -1.13 -8.57 8.02
N ILE A 482 -1.30 -8.27 9.29
CA ILE A 482 -0.60 -8.96 10.38
C ILE A 482 -1.47 -8.98 11.64
N ASN A 483 -1.27 -9.98 12.48
CA ASN A 483 -1.98 -10.07 13.76
C ASN A 483 -1.50 -9.00 14.75
N SER A 484 -0.45 -9.33 15.52
CA SER A 484 0.20 -8.42 16.45
C SER A 484 1.69 -8.40 16.15
N PHE A 485 2.33 -7.28 16.48
CA PHE A 485 3.78 -7.17 16.43
C PHE A 485 4.31 -6.18 17.47
N ASN A 486 5.60 -6.32 17.78
CA ASN A 486 6.28 -5.49 18.75
C ASN A 486 7.48 -4.76 18.13
N ILE A 487 7.75 -3.56 18.63
CA ILE A 487 8.94 -2.77 18.35
C ILE A 487 9.75 -2.67 19.65
N GLN A 488 11.02 -3.07 19.59
CA GLN A 488 11.90 -3.10 20.76
C GLN A 488 12.60 -1.77 21.00
N LYS A 489 13.18 -1.63 22.20
CA LYS A 489 13.94 -0.44 22.56
C LYS A 489 15.05 -0.15 21.55
N GLY A 490 15.07 1.08 21.03
CA GLY A 490 16.06 1.52 20.03
C GLY A 490 15.79 1.06 18.60
N GLN A 491 14.77 0.22 18.37
CA GLN A 491 14.36 -0.18 17.03
C GLN A 491 13.60 0.95 16.33
N GLN A 492 13.78 1.10 15.02
CA GLN A 492 12.98 2.00 14.18
C GLN A 492 12.09 1.19 13.25
N ALA A 493 10.82 1.57 13.14
CA ALA A 493 9.85 0.93 12.27
C ALA A 493 9.12 1.96 11.39
N PHE A 494 9.06 1.66 10.08
CA PHE A 494 8.43 2.48 9.06
C PHE A 494 7.33 1.66 8.37
N VAL A 495 6.07 2.06 8.57
CA VAL A 495 4.91 1.29 8.16
C VAL A 495 4.07 2.07 7.17
N ARG A 496 3.70 1.44 6.06
CA ARG A 496 2.89 2.02 4.98
C ARG A 496 1.79 1.04 4.61
N GLN A 497 0.53 1.41 4.86
CA GLN A 497 -0.61 0.52 4.75
C GLN A 497 -0.42 -0.71 5.66
N LEU A 498 -1.24 -0.78 6.70
CA LEU A 498 -1.23 -1.88 7.65
C LEU A 498 -2.66 -2.26 8.01
N ASP A 499 -2.92 -3.56 8.08
CA ASP A 499 -4.18 -4.13 8.53
C ASP A 499 -3.97 -5.07 9.72
N ASN A 500 -4.70 -4.85 10.83
CA ASN A 500 -4.66 -5.69 12.04
C ASN A 500 -6.07 -6.05 12.54
N GLU A 501 -6.42 -7.33 12.54
CA GLU A 501 -7.77 -7.81 12.88
C GLU A 501 -7.80 -8.83 14.03
N ILE A 502 -7.14 -8.52 15.14
CA ILE A 502 -7.03 -9.42 16.30
C ILE A 502 -7.70 -8.87 17.56
N LEU A 503 -8.27 -9.79 18.36
CA LEU A 503 -8.81 -9.57 19.71
C LEU A 503 -7.69 -9.44 20.77
N ALA A 504 -6.74 -8.53 20.54
CA ALA A 504 -5.59 -8.30 21.41
C ALA A 504 -5.04 -6.88 21.20
N THR A 505 -4.02 -6.51 21.99
CA THR A 505 -3.18 -5.36 21.64
C THR A 505 -2.53 -5.62 20.29
N LYS A 506 -2.74 -4.71 19.34
CA LYS A 506 -2.31 -4.89 17.94
C LYS A 506 -0.83 -4.53 17.79
N ILE A 507 -0.44 -3.34 18.26
CA ILE A 507 0.94 -2.87 18.16
C ILE A 507 1.49 -2.52 19.54
N SER A 508 2.67 -3.06 19.87
CA SER A 508 3.40 -2.71 21.11
C SER A 508 4.74 -2.06 20.78
N ASN A 509 4.86 -0.75 21.02
CA ASN A 509 6.12 -0.02 20.91
C ASN A 509 6.76 0.17 22.29
N LEU A 510 7.79 -0.62 22.58
CA LEU A 510 8.44 -0.70 23.89
C LEU A 510 9.81 -0.02 23.86
N GLY A 511 9.82 1.31 23.68
CA GLY A 511 11.03 2.13 23.66
C GLY A 511 11.66 2.33 22.28
N GLY A 512 10.96 2.01 21.19
CA GLY A 512 11.39 2.24 19.82
C GLY A 512 10.77 3.49 19.19
N SER A 513 11.08 3.71 17.92
CA SER A 513 10.49 4.77 17.08
C SER A 513 9.60 4.12 16.02
N LEU A 514 8.33 4.51 15.98
CA LEU A 514 7.31 3.93 15.12
C LEU A 514 6.62 5.03 14.31
N TRP A 515 6.80 4.99 13.00
CA TRP A 515 6.15 5.86 12.04
C TRP A 515 5.19 5.05 11.16
N ILE A 516 3.92 5.45 11.10
CA ILE A 516 2.88 4.75 10.35
C ILE A 516 2.15 5.73 9.44
N LEU A 517 2.07 5.42 8.14
CA LEU A 517 1.17 6.06 7.17
C LEU A 517 0.13 5.05 6.72
N GLY A 518 -1.12 5.26 7.11
CA GLY A 518 -2.21 4.34 6.80
C GLY A 518 -2.24 3.09 7.68
N LEU A 519 -3.18 3.07 8.61
CA LEU A 519 -3.52 1.92 9.44
C LEU A 519 -5.01 1.61 9.27
N LYS A 520 -5.39 0.34 9.25
CA LYS A 520 -6.75 -0.10 9.49
C LYS A 520 -6.74 -1.21 10.53
N THR A 521 -7.76 -1.21 11.39
CA THR A 521 -7.87 -2.26 12.42
C THR A 521 -9.28 -2.77 12.59
N GLU A 522 -9.42 -4.06 12.87
CA GLU A 522 -10.67 -4.65 13.39
C GLU A 522 -10.48 -5.37 14.73
N LYS A 523 -11.62 -5.73 15.32
CA LYS A 523 -11.76 -6.37 16.63
C LYS A 523 -11.36 -5.48 17.79
N ALA A 524 -11.94 -5.75 18.96
CA ALA A 524 -11.57 -5.07 20.19
C ALA A 524 -10.11 -5.35 20.56
N GLY A 525 -9.43 -4.36 21.13
CA GLY A 525 -8.11 -4.48 21.75
C GLY A 525 -7.31 -3.21 21.48
N THR A 526 -6.45 -2.79 22.41
CA THR A 526 -5.64 -1.57 22.24
C THR A 526 -4.94 -1.56 20.88
N VAL A 527 -5.15 -0.50 20.12
CA VAL A 527 -4.60 -0.29 18.79
C VAL A 527 -3.09 -0.18 18.89
N ILE A 528 -2.60 0.77 19.68
CA ILE A 528 -1.17 0.96 19.93
C ILE A 528 -0.93 1.19 21.42
N ASN A 529 0.00 0.42 21.98
CA ASN A 529 0.60 0.70 23.28
C ASN A 529 2.04 1.21 23.07
N THR A 530 2.31 2.45 23.48
CA THR A 530 3.65 3.05 23.44
C THR A 530 4.16 3.27 24.86
N ALA A 531 5.29 2.68 25.21
CA ALA A 531 5.83 2.76 26.56
C ALA A 531 7.36 2.86 26.56
N SER A 532 7.95 2.98 27.75
CA SER A 532 9.41 2.92 27.97
C SER A 532 10.20 3.97 27.19
N GLY A 533 9.67 5.19 27.07
CA GLY A 533 10.31 6.27 26.30
C GLY A 533 10.17 6.14 24.78
N GLY A 534 9.30 5.26 24.30
CA GLY A 534 9.04 5.09 22.87
C GLY A 534 8.41 6.32 22.23
N GLN A 535 8.51 6.40 20.90
CA GLN A 535 7.92 7.44 20.07
C GLN A 535 7.01 6.80 19.02
N THR A 536 5.75 7.22 18.94
CA THR A 536 4.82 6.74 17.91
C THR A 536 4.11 7.89 17.20
N GLU A 537 4.23 7.93 15.88
CA GLU A 537 3.49 8.84 15.01
C GLU A 537 2.57 8.02 14.08
N LEU A 538 1.25 8.18 14.25
CA LEU A 538 0.23 7.59 13.36
C LEU A 538 -0.36 8.68 12.46
N LEU A 539 -0.11 8.56 11.16
CA LEU A 539 -0.55 9.46 10.10
C LEU A 539 -1.66 8.76 9.31
N GLY A 540 -2.89 8.91 9.82
CA GLY A 540 -4.09 8.38 9.20
C GLY A 540 -4.37 6.91 9.55
N GLY A 541 -5.28 6.70 10.49
CA GLY A 541 -5.82 5.39 10.86
C GLY A 541 -7.33 5.29 10.68
N LEU A 542 -7.82 4.15 10.20
CA LEU A 542 -9.23 3.76 10.25
C LEU A 542 -9.41 2.69 11.34
N ILE A 543 -9.95 3.09 12.46
CA ILE A 543 -10.20 2.21 13.60
C ILE A 543 -11.62 1.68 13.51
N TYR A 544 -11.80 0.37 13.36
CA TYR A 544 -13.11 -0.23 13.14
C TYR A 544 -13.28 -1.52 13.96
N PRO A 545 -13.59 -1.44 15.27
CA PRO A 545 -13.63 -2.64 16.12
C PRO A 545 -14.62 -3.72 15.64
N ALA A 546 -15.74 -3.33 15.03
CA ALA A 546 -16.80 -4.21 14.51
C ALA A 546 -17.44 -5.17 15.55
N VAL A 547 -17.01 -5.10 16.80
CA VAL A 547 -17.47 -5.89 17.94
C VAL A 547 -17.50 -4.98 19.18
N PRO A 548 -18.30 -5.32 20.21
CA PRO A 548 -18.33 -4.53 21.43
C PRO A 548 -16.94 -4.36 22.08
N VAL A 549 -16.66 -3.15 22.53
CA VAL A 549 -15.41 -2.78 23.21
C VAL A 549 -15.73 -2.51 24.68
N SER A 550 -14.90 -3.04 25.59
CA SER A 550 -15.05 -2.74 27.03
C SER A 550 -14.90 -1.24 27.27
N SER A 551 -15.76 -0.66 28.13
CA SER A 551 -15.69 0.77 28.47
C SER A 551 -14.37 1.17 29.15
N SER A 552 -13.64 0.20 29.71
CA SER A 552 -12.35 0.41 30.36
C SER A 552 -11.15 0.20 29.43
N GLN A 553 -11.38 -0.07 28.14
CA GLN A 553 -10.31 -0.39 27.20
C GLN A 553 -9.97 0.82 26.33
N PRO A 554 -8.74 1.35 26.40
CA PRO A 554 -8.29 2.44 25.54
C PRO A 554 -7.96 1.96 24.13
N ALA A 555 -8.25 2.80 23.12
CA ALA A 555 -7.75 2.60 21.77
C ALA A 555 -6.23 2.81 21.72
N PHE A 556 -5.73 3.91 22.29
CA PHE A 556 -4.31 4.22 22.33
C PHE A 556 -3.82 4.40 23.76
N ILE A 557 -2.70 3.77 24.11
CA ILE A 557 -2.04 3.88 25.41
C ILE A 557 -0.65 4.48 25.23
N SER A 558 -0.31 5.48 26.04
CA SER A 558 1.03 6.03 26.18
C SER A 558 1.46 5.99 27.65
N THR A 559 2.67 5.52 27.97
CA THR A 559 3.23 5.56 29.33
C THR A 559 4.67 6.04 29.31
N ASP A 560 4.90 7.24 29.83
CA ASP A 560 6.19 7.94 29.79
C ASP A 560 6.82 7.87 28.39
N ALA A 561 6.02 8.17 27.37
CA ALA A 561 6.33 8.07 25.95
C ALA A 561 5.90 9.35 25.20
N GLN A 562 6.26 9.46 23.91
CA GLN A 562 5.86 10.57 23.03
C GLN A 562 4.97 10.04 21.91
N THR A 563 3.82 10.66 21.69
CA THR A 563 2.85 10.14 20.70
C THR A 563 2.13 11.26 19.96
N SER A 564 1.86 11.05 18.67
CA SER A 564 0.87 11.83 17.92
C SER A 564 0.00 10.92 17.06
N TYR A 565 -1.31 11.18 17.06
CA TYR A 565 -2.28 10.32 16.38
C TYR A 565 -3.23 11.11 15.49
N ILE A 566 -3.41 10.66 14.26
CA ILE A 566 -4.37 11.18 13.29
C ILE A 566 -5.19 9.99 12.80
N TYR A 567 -6.48 9.95 13.13
CA TYR A 567 -7.31 8.79 12.79
C TYR A 567 -8.80 9.13 12.81
N LYS A 568 -9.57 8.23 12.19
CA LYS A 568 -11.01 8.15 12.26
C LYS A 568 -11.39 6.81 12.87
N GLU A 569 -12.42 6.80 13.69
CA GLU A 569 -13.09 5.60 14.17
C GLU A 569 -14.46 5.45 13.49
N SER A 570 -14.73 4.26 12.97
CA SER A 570 -16.03 3.86 12.43
C SER A 570 -16.79 2.98 13.44
N VAL A 571 -18.04 3.33 13.72
CA VAL A 571 -18.90 2.60 14.67
C VAL A 571 -20.24 2.26 14.02
N TYR A 572 -20.49 0.97 13.77
CA TYR A 572 -21.71 0.48 13.13
C TYR A 572 -22.55 -0.45 14.01
N CYS A 573 -22.15 -0.67 15.26
CA CYS A 573 -22.91 -1.44 16.24
C CYS A 573 -22.86 -0.80 17.63
N LEU A 574 -23.85 -1.14 18.46
CA LEU A 574 -23.98 -0.59 19.81
C LEU A 574 -22.80 -1.02 20.68
N GLY A 575 -22.08 -0.04 21.24
CA GLY A 575 -20.93 -0.29 22.12
C GLY A 575 -19.67 -0.74 21.40
N CYS A 576 -19.62 -0.62 20.07
CA CYS A 576 -18.46 -1.02 19.26
C CYS A 576 -17.43 0.10 19.08
N GLY A 577 -17.65 1.28 19.65
CA GLY A 577 -16.66 2.35 19.72
C GLY A 577 -15.83 2.30 21.00
N TYR A 578 -14.65 2.90 20.98
CA TYR A 578 -13.82 3.09 22.16
C TYR A 578 -14.35 4.24 23.03
N SER A 579 -14.73 3.95 24.27
CA SER A 579 -15.06 5.01 25.26
C SER A 579 -13.84 5.85 25.64
N ILE A 580 -12.65 5.23 25.62
CA ILE A 580 -11.37 5.86 25.91
C ILE A 580 -10.58 5.88 24.60
N GLN A 581 -10.50 7.04 23.98
CA GLN A 581 -9.80 7.24 22.71
C GLN A 581 -8.28 7.24 22.93
N VAL A 582 -7.81 8.03 23.90
CA VAL A 582 -6.39 8.07 24.27
C VAL A 582 -6.29 8.02 25.79
N GLN A 583 -5.42 7.16 26.31
CA GLN A 583 -4.99 7.16 27.70
C GLN A 583 -3.49 7.41 27.75
N GLU A 584 -3.06 8.41 28.51
CA GLU A 584 -1.64 8.70 28.69
C GLU A 584 -1.31 8.84 30.18
N THR A 585 -0.25 8.15 30.59
CA THR A 585 0.30 8.18 31.95
C THR A 585 1.68 8.82 31.93
N ARG A 586 1.87 9.89 32.69
CA ARG A 586 3.15 10.59 32.84
C ARG A 586 3.50 10.75 34.31
N SER A 587 4.65 10.23 34.71
CA SER A 587 5.14 10.33 36.11
C SER A 587 4.07 9.90 37.14
N GLY A 588 3.32 8.84 36.82
CA GLY A 588 2.26 8.28 37.67
C GLY A 588 0.90 8.99 37.58
N VAL A 589 0.75 10.05 36.78
CA VAL A 589 -0.54 10.73 36.56
C VAL A 589 -1.13 10.28 35.23
N THR A 590 -2.37 9.77 35.27
CA THR A 590 -3.10 9.31 34.09
C THR A 590 -4.18 10.32 33.70
N GLN A 591 -4.27 10.61 32.40
CA GLN A 591 -5.35 11.39 31.80
C GLN A 591 -5.88 10.70 30.54
N GLU A 592 -7.11 11.04 30.17
CA GLU A 592 -7.83 10.38 29.08
C GLU A 592 -8.56 11.38 28.18
N ILE A 593 -8.58 11.09 26.89
CA ILE A 593 -9.57 11.63 25.95
C ILE A 593 -10.65 10.57 25.77
N THR A 594 -11.91 10.96 25.99
CA THR A 594 -13.05 10.05 25.90
C THR A 594 -14.01 10.43 24.78
N SER A 595 -14.82 9.47 24.33
CA SER A 595 -15.89 9.70 23.38
C SER A 595 -17.08 8.77 23.67
N PRO A 596 -18.30 9.09 23.15
CA PRO A 596 -19.40 8.14 23.19
C PRO A 596 -19.09 6.89 22.34
N ASN A 597 -19.16 5.71 22.94
CA ASN A 597 -18.86 4.43 22.27
C ASN A 597 -19.91 3.95 21.26
N ASN A 598 -20.94 4.77 20.98
CA ASN A 598 -22.02 4.48 20.05
C ASN A 598 -22.00 5.41 18.83
N LYS A 599 -20.93 6.19 18.64
CA LYS A 599 -20.76 7.13 17.52
C LYS A 599 -19.36 7.05 16.96
N SER A 600 -19.25 7.22 15.65
CA SER A 600 -17.97 7.44 14.99
C SER A 600 -17.24 8.66 15.57
N PHE A 601 -15.91 8.59 15.58
CA PHE A 601 -15.04 9.63 16.13
C PHE A 601 -13.99 10.05 15.10
N ARG A 602 -13.53 11.30 15.18
CA ARG A 602 -12.44 11.83 14.32
C ARG A 602 -11.43 12.54 15.20
N MET A 603 -10.16 12.22 15.03
CA MET A 603 -9.03 12.89 15.65
C MET A 603 -8.21 13.60 14.56
N PRO A 604 -8.44 14.91 14.30
CA PRO A 604 -7.67 15.68 13.32
C PRO A 604 -6.16 15.66 13.60
N LEU A 605 -5.81 15.76 14.87
CA LEU A 605 -4.45 15.58 15.39
C LEU A 605 -4.53 15.47 16.92
N PHE A 606 -3.97 14.40 17.49
CA PHE A 606 -3.61 14.34 18.90
C PHE A 606 -2.12 14.63 19.07
N VAL A 607 -1.78 15.48 20.04
CA VAL A 607 -0.40 15.75 20.47
C VAL A 607 -0.28 15.38 21.95
N GLY A 608 0.41 14.27 22.22
CA GLY A 608 0.75 13.83 23.57
C GLY A 608 1.87 14.67 24.19
N TYR A 609 2.34 14.29 25.37
CA TYR A 609 3.45 14.98 26.01
C TYR A 609 4.75 14.82 25.19
N LYS A 610 5.54 15.90 25.13
CA LYS A 610 6.92 15.86 24.61
C LYS A 610 7.90 15.40 25.68
#